data_AF-A0A0K6GY42-F1
#
_entry.id   AF-A0A0K6GY42-F1
#
_cell.length_a   1.000
_cell.length_b   1.000
_cell.length_c   1.000
_cell.angle_alpha   90.00
_cell.angle_beta   90.00
_cell.angle_gamma   90.00
#
_symmetry.space_group_name_H-M   'P 1'
#
loop_
_entity.id
_entity.type
_entity.pdbx_description
1 polymer ?
#
loop_
_entity_poly.entity_id
_entity_poly.type
_entity_poly.pdbx_seq_one_letter_code
_entity_poly.pdbx_strand_id
1 'polypeptide(L)'
;MLRWLVLPSICLLASFSGQASSAEAAFSGGAKTRFYAPPIWHTTITLPRQQCGVVQATQVFLPKQYQQQLLAKLSAWHRHPLAAYMNCFNVDAFDVEQLSCAHQGSRGRADCHLTGRKQNKGVREIIFVPSHYGIAFNDTQRVVLPVSASLELFAHEVAHWLGFADEYAMPLELAESFCSGRYDHASLNVVVTEKNIMNESELIALWRRLPWRHAVENWRYLASKQADGNWKLGSANVNGASYQVGLFAAKTCEATSHYAWRPVNRFTPMQYFDVTEWPAVYLEMLERAH
;
A
#
# COMPACT_ATOMS: atom_id res chain seq x y z
N MET A 1 -0.59 -45.22 -8.39
CA MET A 1 0.73 -44.72 -8.84
C MET A 1 0.88 -43.28 -8.39
N LEU A 2 2.07 -42.98 -7.88
CA LEU A 2 2.54 -41.89 -7.01
C LEU A 2 1.70 -40.61 -6.81
N ARG A 3 1.39 -40.35 -5.53
CA ARG A 3 1.16 -39.03 -4.92
C ARG A 3 2.50 -38.29 -4.81
N TRP A 4 2.53 -37.00 -5.08
CA TRP A 4 3.56 -36.10 -4.57
C TRP A 4 2.92 -35.12 -3.58
N LEU A 5 3.25 -35.33 -2.31
CA LEU A 5 3.17 -34.34 -1.24
C LEU A 5 4.37 -33.40 -1.39
N VAL A 6 4.15 -32.09 -1.31
CA VAL A 6 5.20 -31.14 -0.91
C VAL A 6 4.62 -30.31 0.24
N LEU A 7 5.11 -30.61 1.44
CA LEU A 7 4.92 -29.84 2.66
C LEU A 7 6.04 -28.78 2.79
N PRO A 8 5.84 -27.74 3.62
CA PRO A 8 6.62 -26.50 3.58
C PRO A 8 7.95 -26.62 4.32
N SER A 9 8.97 -25.91 3.83
CA SER A 9 10.25 -25.72 4.53
C SER A 9 10.07 -24.80 5.74
N ILE A 10 10.14 -25.42 6.90
CA ILE A 10 10.44 -24.82 8.21
C ILE A 10 11.96 -24.57 8.24
N CYS A 11 12.39 -23.33 8.44
CA CYS A 11 13.76 -23.03 8.81
C CYS A 11 13.88 -23.00 10.34
N LEU A 12 14.66 -23.94 10.87
CA LEU A 12 15.03 -24.08 12.27
C LEU A 12 16.00 -22.97 12.74
N LEU A 13 15.69 -22.45 13.94
CA LEU A 13 16.56 -22.27 15.11
C LEU A 13 18.07 -22.10 14.90
N ALA A 14 18.58 -20.93 15.30
CA ALA A 14 19.98 -20.75 15.67
C ALA A 14 20.18 -21.10 17.16
N SER A 15 21.16 -21.96 17.41
CA SER A 15 21.58 -22.51 18.69
C SER A 15 22.24 -21.46 19.60
N PHE A 16 21.90 -21.47 20.89
CA PHE A 16 22.71 -20.86 21.95
C PHE A 16 23.29 -21.97 22.83
N SER A 17 24.61 -22.16 22.75
CA SER A 17 25.40 -22.92 23.72
C SER A 17 25.95 -21.97 24.77
N GLY A 18 25.37 -21.98 25.97
CA GLY A 18 25.90 -21.28 27.14
C GLY A 18 26.02 -22.25 28.31
N GLN A 19 27.24 -22.74 28.55
CA GLN A 19 27.58 -23.51 29.75
C GLN A 19 27.45 -22.60 30.97
N ALA A 20 26.60 -22.99 31.92
CA ALA A 20 26.57 -22.44 33.26
C ALA A 20 27.33 -23.40 34.20
N SER A 21 28.56 -23.03 34.56
CA SER A 21 29.22 -23.59 35.75
C SER A 21 28.78 -22.78 36.96
N SER A 22 28.22 -23.48 37.95
CA SER A 22 27.98 -22.97 39.30
C SER A 22 29.13 -23.43 40.21
N ALA A 23 29.70 -22.51 40.96
CA ALA A 23 30.40 -22.79 42.21
C ALA A 23 30.45 -21.51 43.06
N GLU A 24 30.06 -21.68 44.31
CA GLU A 24 29.96 -20.67 45.37
C GLU A 24 31.32 -20.12 45.80
N ALA A 25 31.34 -18.87 46.29
CA ALA A 25 32.08 -18.48 47.50
C ALA A 25 31.65 -17.08 47.98
N ALA A 26 31.29 -16.99 49.25
CA ALA A 26 31.00 -15.78 50.00
C ALA A 26 32.29 -15.02 50.37
N PHE A 27 32.26 -13.67 50.38
CA PHE A 27 32.89 -12.85 51.44
C PHE A 27 32.44 -11.37 51.40
N SER A 28 32.48 -10.76 52.58
CA SER A 28 31.94 -9.47 53.00
C SER A 28 32.70 -8.21 52.53
N GLY A 29 31.98 -7.08 52.43
CA GLY A 29 32.47 -5.78 52.90
C GLY A 29 32.49 -4.62 51.89
N GLY A 30 31.80 -3.52 52.24
CA GLY A 30 32.27 -2.15 51.98
C GLY A 30 32.04 -1.50 50.61
N ALA A 31 31.01 -0.65 50.54
CA ALA A 31 30.91 0.60 49.79
C ALA A 31 31.50 0.72 48.36
N LYS A 32 30.60 0.84 47.36
CA LYS A 32 30.54 1.93 46.36
C LYS A 32 29.39 1.63 45.40
N THR A 33 28.31 2.40 45.48
CA THR A 33 27.25 2.42 44.46
C THR A 33 27.84 2.94 43.15
N ARG A 34 28.36 2.03 42.33
CA ARG A 34 28.56 2.27 40.89
C ARG A 34 27.18 2.23 40.25
N PHE A 35 26.73 3.39 39.77
CA PHE A 35 25.66 3.44 38.78
C PHE A 35 26.15 2.68 37.55
N TYR A 36 25.66 1.44 37.38
CA TYR A 36 25.74 0.73 36.12
C TYR A 36 24.82 1.46 35.15
N ALA A 37 25.39 2.36 34.34
CA ALA A 37 24.74 2.74 33.10
C ALA A 37 24.75 1.49 32.20
N PRO A 38 23.58 0.96 31.78
CA PRO A 38 23.57 -0.12 30.82
C PRO A 38 24.26 0.36 29.54
N PRO A 39 25.01 -0.51 28.85
CA PRO A 39 25.58 -0.16 27.56
C PRO A 39 24.46 0.30 26.63
N ILE A 40 24.59 1.53 26.13
CA ILE A 40 23.77 2.05 25.04
C ILE A 40 24.13 1.21 23.83
N TRP A 41 23.35 0.15 23.59
CA TRP A 41 23.41 -0.60 22.34
C TRP A 41 22.93 0.33 21.23
N HIS A 42 23.87 0.96 20.54
CA HIS A 42 23.61 1.57 19.24
C HIS A 42 23.41 0.45 18.21
N THR A 43 22.27 -0.25 18.31
CA THR A 43 21.85 -1.18 17.27
C THR A 43 21.53 -0.34 16.05
N THR A 44 22.46 -0.31 15.08
CA THR A 44 22.23 0.39 13.83
C THR A 44 21.18 -0.41 13.07
N ILE A 45 19.92 0.06 13.10
CA ILE A 45 18.83 -0.56 12.34
C ILE A 45 19.05 -0.18 10.89
N THR A 46 19.66 -1.09 10.13
CA THR A 46 19.67 -1.03 8.67
C THR A 46 18.56 -1.93 8.14
N LEU A 47 17.88 -1.50 7.07
CA LEU A 47 17.09 -2.44 6.30
C LEU A 47 18.04 -3.51 5.77
N PRO A 48 17.74 -4.81 5.92
CA PRO A 48 18.59 -5.85 5.34
C PRO A 48 18.75 -5.57 3.86
N ARG A 49 20.00 -5.57 3.35
CA ARG A 49 20.25 -5.49 1.90
C ARG A 49 19.56 -6.68 1.23
N GLN A 50 18.40 -6.45 0.62
CA GLN A 50 17.69 -7.47 -0.13
C GLN A 50 18.33 -7.62 -1.51
N GLN A 51 18.61 -8.85 -1.92
CA GLN A 51 18.97 -9.15 -3.30
C GLN A 51 17.69 -9.15 -4.13
N CYS A 52 17.57 -8.14 -4.98
CA CYS A 52 16.38 -7.87 -5.78
C CYS A 52 16.11 -8.85 -6.94
N GLY A 53 16.98 -9.84 -7.14
CA GLY A 53 16.91 -10.72 -8.31
C GLY A 53 16.96 -9.92 -9.61
N VAL A 54 15.98 -10.15 -10.49
CA VAL A 54 15.85 -9.50 -11.82
C VAL A 54 15.01 -8.21 -11.76
N VAL A 55 14.42 -7.88 -10.60
CA VAL A 55 13.55 -6.71 -10.45
C VAL A 55 14.39 -5.45 -10.25
N GLN A 56 14.09 -4.39 -11.01
CA GLN A 56 14.72 -3.09 -10.80
C GLN A 56 14.34 -2.54 -9.42
N ALA A 57 15.35 -2.12 -8.65
CA ALA A 57 15.11 -1.59 -7.31
C ALA A 57 14.42 -0.24 -7.33
N THR A 58 13.39 -0.12 -6.49
CA THR A 58 12.81 1.17 -6.14
C THR A 58 13.80 1.88 -5.24
N GLN A 59 14.13 3.12 -5.58
CA GLN A 59 15.06 3.92 -4.84
C GLN A 59 14.34 4.70 -3.73
N VAL A 60 14.82 4.62 -2.50
CA VAL A 60 14.25 5.29 -1.34
C VAL A 60 15.26 6.31 -0.81
N PHE A 61 14.84 7.57 -0.69
CA PHE A 61 15.65 8.67 -0.22
C PHE A 61 15.18 9.14 1.16
N LEU A 62 16.11 9.14 2.10
CA LEU A 62 15.86 9.57 3.48
C LEU A 62 16.68 10.82 3.80
N PRO A 63 16.11 11.87 4.41
CA PRO A 63 16.92 12.97 4.90
C PRO A 63 17.81 12.47 6.03
N LYS A 64 19.10 12.80 6.00
CA LYS A 64 20.09 12.30 6.99
C LYS A 64 19.64 12.50 8.44
N GLN A 65 19.03 13.65 8.73
CA GLN A 65 18.53 13.99 10.07
C GLN A 65 17.47 13.00 10.60
N TYR A 66 16.67 12.38 9.72
CA TYR A 66 15.56 11.49 10.10
C TYR A 66 15.81 10.03 9.75
N GLN A 67 16.99 9.71 9.23
CA GLN A 67 17.30 8.41 8.63
C GLN A 67 17.04 7.24 9.60
N GLN A 68 17.56 7.31 10.83
CA GLN A 68 17.39 6.21 11.81
C GLN A 68 15.92 6.00 12.19
N GLN A 69 15.17 7.09 12.41
CA GLN A 69 13.74 7.02 12.74
C GLN A 69 12.94 6.38 11.61
N LEU A 70 13.22 6.78 10.37
CA LEU A 70 12.53 6.27 9.18
C LEU A 70 12.89 4.81 8.92
N LEU A 71 14.17 4.43 9.04
CA LEU A 71 14.59 3.03 8.92
C LEU A 71 13.94 2.15 9.98
N ALA A 72 13.85 2.62 11.23
CA ALA A 72 13.14 1.90 12.29
C ALA A 72 11.67 1.68 11.93
N LYS A 73 10.98 2.70 11.39
CA LYS A 73 9.59 2.59 10.95
C LYS A 73 9.42 1.64 9.75
N LEU A 74 10.23 1.83 8.71
CA LEU A 74 10.21 1.03 7.48
C LEU A 74 10.67 -0.41 7.72
N SER A 75 11.40 -0.70 8.80
CA SER A 75 11.78 -2.05 9.16
C SER A 75 10.57 -2.99 9.30
N ALA A 76 9.38 -2.47 9.62
CA ALA A 76 8.16 -3.27 9.71
C ALA A 76 7.54 -3.63 8.35
N TRP A 77 7.99 -3.02 7.24
CA TRP A 77 7.44 -3.25 5.90
C TRP A 77 7.44 -4.71 5.48
N HIS A 78 8.48 -5.48 5.80
CA HIS A 78 8.57 -6.89 5.42
C HIS A 78 7.43 -7.77 5.96
N ARG A 79 6.66 -7.29 6.95
CA ARG A 79 5.48 -7.96 7.51
C ARG A 79 4.17 -7.46 6.89
N HIS A 80 4.22 -6.37 6.14
CA HIS A 80 3.05 -5.80 5.49
C HIS A 80 2.61 -6.68 4.30
N PRO A 81 1.31 -6.92 4.05
CA PRO A 81 0.86 -7.79 2.97
C PRO A 81 1.37 -7.40 1.58
N LEU A 82 1.51 -6.09 1.32
CA LEU A 82 2.01 -5.58 0.04
C LEU A 82 3.51 -5.82 -0.19
N ALA A 83 4.27 -6.19 0.84
CA ALA A 83 5.70 -6.47 0.69
C ALA A 83 5.96 -7.70 -0.20
N ALA A 84 4.99 -8.59 -0.38
CA ALA A 84 5.09 -9.69 -1.35
C ALA A 84 5.19 -9.19 -2.81
N TYR A 85 4.66 -7.99 -3.10
CA TYR A 85 4.59 -7.42 -4.44
C TYR A 85 5.58 -6.28 -4.66
N MET A 86 6.06 -5.64 -3.58
CA MET A 86 7.10 -4.62 -3.63
C MET A 86 7.98 -4.67 -2.37
N ASN A 87 9.16 -5.27 -2.46
CA ASN A 87 10.12 -5.34 -1.34
C ASN A 87 11.53 -4.88 -1.70
N CYS A 88 11.82 -4.76 -2.99
CA CYS A 88 13.15 -4.45 -3.48
C CYS A 88 13.42 -2.94 -3.40
N PHE A 89 14.03 -2.52 -2.28
CA PHE A 89 14.40 -1.14 -2.04
C PHE A 89 15.92 -0.96 -1.98
N ASN A 90 16.43 0.06 -2.69
CA ASN A 90 17.75 0.62 -2.43
C ASN A 90 17.57 1.91 -1.64
N VAL A 91 18.35 2.10 -0.57
CA VAL A 91 18.17 3.24 0.34
C VAL A 91 19.39 4.14 0.29
N ASP A 92 19.17 5.42 0.00
CA ASP A 92 20.19 6.45 0.05
C ASP A 92 19.75 7.59 0.98
N ALA A 93 20.74 8.31 1.52
CA ALA A 93 20.51 9.46 2.38
C ALA A 93 20.89 10.76 1.66
N PHE A 94 20.19 11.86 1.98
CA PHE A 94 20.41 13.17 1.38
C PHE A 94 20.41 14.29 2.43
N ASP A 95 21.03 15.43 2.10
CA ASP A 95 20.98 16.66 2.89
C ASP A 95 19.78 17.52 2.43
N VAL A 96 19.04 18.13 3.35
CA VAL A 96 17.76 18.82 3.02
C VAL A 96 17.95 19.95 2.00
N GLU A 97 19.12 20.57 1.97
CA GLU A 97 19.52 21.60 1.01
C GLU A 97 19.54 21.09 -0.45
N GLN A 98 19.58 19.77 -0.65
CA GLN A 98 19.49 19.13 -1.96
C GLN A 98 18.04 19.02 -2.45
N LEU A 99 17.05 19.36 -1.64
CA LEU A 99 15.63 19.24 -1.98
C LEU A 99 15.09 20.52 -2.64
N SER A 100 14.35 20.35 -3.73
CA SER A 100 13.53 21.40 -4.33
C SER A 100 12.08 20.95 -4.35
N CYS A 101 11.19 21.76 -3.77
CA CYS A 101 9.78 21.43 -3.60
C CYS A 101 8.86 22.51 -4.16
N ALA A 102 7.75 22.09 -4.74
CA ALA A 102 6.59 22.91 -5.05
C ALA A 102 5.34 22.34 -4.34
N HIS A 103 4.33 23.18 -4.14
CA HIS A 103 3.02 22.72 -3.69
C HIS A 103 2.12 22.48 -4.90
N GLN A 104 1.50 21.30 -4.95
CA GLN A 104 0.56 20.96 -6.02
C GLN A 104 -0.86 20.85 -5.52
N GLY A 105 -1.76 21.48 -6.27
CA GLY A 105 -3.21 21.44 -6.05
C GLY A 105 -3.65 22.16 -4.78
N SER A 106 -4.96 22.18 -4.56
CA SER A 106 -5.59 22.89 -3.44
C SER A 106 -5.30 22.28 -2.05
N ARG A 107 -4.75 21.05 -2.00
CA ARG A 107 -4.43 20.35 -0.75
C ARG A 107 -2.97 20.51 -0.32
N GLY A 108 -2.13 21.22 -1.09
CA GLY A 108 -0.73 21.46 -0.73
C GLY A 108 0.13 20.19 -0.73
N ARG A 109 -0.06 19.32 -1.72
CA ARG A 109 0.77 18.12 -1.91
C ARG A 109 2.22 18.52 -2.18
N ALA A 110 3.17 17.84 -1.55
CA ALA A 110 4.59 18.14 -1.67
C ALA A 110 5.17 17.51 -2.95
N ASP A 111 5.30 18.29 -4.02
CA ASP A 111 6.00 17.85 -5.22
C ASP A 111 7.49 18.19 -5.09
N CYS A 112 8.26 17.25 -4.55
CA CYS A 112 9.68 17.43 -4.25
C CYS A 112 10.58 16.55 -5.12
N HIS A 113 11.74 17.07 -5.47
CA HIS A 113 12.79 16.34 -6.17
C HIS A 113 14.19 16.66 -5.61
N LEU A 114 15.12 15.73 -5.79
CA LEU A 114 16.52 15.93 -5.42
C LEU A 114 17.28 16.63 -6.55
N THR A 115 17.85 17.78 -6.23
CA THR A 115 18.69 18.59 -7.12
C THR A 115 20.07 17.94 -7.29
N GLY A 116 20.75 18.27 -8.40
CA GLY A 116 22.09 17.74 -8.68
C GLY A 116 22.15 16.26 -9.07
N ARG A 117 21.00 15.59 -9.23
CA ARG A 117 20.92 14.20 -9.69
C ARG A 117 20.22 14.11 -11.04
N LYS A 118 20.73 13.24 -11.92
CA LYS A 118 19.99 12.83 -13.12
C LYS A 118 18.96 11.79 -12.69
N GLN A 119 17.68 12.08 -12.89
CA GLN A 119 16.65 11.07 -12.71
C GLN A 119 16.85 9.95 -13.73
N ASN A 120 16.97 8.72 -13.25
CA ASN A 120 17.11 7.56 -14.10
C ASN A 120 15.74 7.19 -14.64
N LYS A 121 15.55 7.29 -15.96
CA LYS A 121 14.29 6.88 -16.60
C LYS A 121 13.99 5.42 -16.23
N GLY A 122 12.76 5.17 -15.78
CA GLY A 122 12.26 3.86 -15.40
C GLY A 122 12.47 3.47 -13.94
N VAL A 123 13.36 4.17 -13.21
CA VAL A 123 13.54 3.92 -11.77
C VAL A 123 12.48 4.68 -10.99
N ARG A 124 11.71 3.95 -10.17
CA ARG A 124 10.76 4.55 -9.22
C ARG A 124 11.50 5.10 -7.99
N GLU A 125 11.11 6.27 -7.51
CA GLU A 125 11.72 6.97 -6.39
C GLU A 125 10.70 7.25 -5.28
N ILE A 126 11.03 6.88 -4.04
CA ILE A 126 10.29 7.30 -2.83
C ILE A 126 11.17 8.31 -2.08
N ILE A 127 10.67 9.53 -1.86
CA ILE A 127 11.42 10.60 -1.19
C ILE A 127 10.72 10.96 0.11
N PHE A 128 11.38 10.76 1.24
CA PHE A 128 10.91 11.28 2.52
C PHE A 128 11.36 12.73 2.69
N VAL A 129 10.45 13.62 3.08
CA VAL A 129 10.71 15.07 3.22
C VAL A 129 10.27 15.58 4.59
N PRO A 130 10.90 16.62 5.16
CA PRO A 130 10.42 17.25 6.39
C PRO A 130 8.93 17.63 6.31
N SER A 131 8.18 17.42 7.39
CA SER A 131 6.70 17.53 7.38
C SER A 131 6.16 18.91 7.01
N HIS A 132 6.96 19.97 7.07
CA HIS A 132 6.55 21.32 6.69
C HIS A 132 6.46 21.54 5.17
N TYR A 133 6.97 20.62 4.34
CA TYR A 133 6.90 20.74 2.88
C TYR A 133 5.52 20.37 2.29
N GLY A 134 4.65 19.74 3.07
CA GLY A 134 3.29 19.40 2.66
C GLY A 134 2.90 17.95 2.94
N ILE A 135 1.77 17.54 2.36
CA ILE A 135 1.25 16.17 2.46
C ILE A 135 1.80 15.27 1.36
N ALA A 136 1.46 13.98 1.42
CA ALA A 136 1.89 13.00 0.44
C ALA A 136 1.51 13.38 -1.00
N PHE A 137 2.41 13.03 -1.92
CA PHE A 137 2.24 13.16 -3.35
C PHE A 137 2.66 11.87 -4.03
N ASN A 138 1.98 11.52 -5.12
CA ASN A 138 2.37 10.41 -5.96
C ASN A 138 2.11 10.68 -7.45
N ASP A 139 2.95 10.05 -8.28
CA ASP A 139 2.75 9.89 -9.71
C ASP A 139 3.27 8.50 -10.16
N THR A 140 3.43 8.26 -11.47
CA THR A 140 3.90 6.99 -12.03
C THR A 140 5.33 6.59 -11.64
N GLN A 141 6.19 7.55 -11.27
CA GLN A 141 7.62 7.37 -11.02
C GLN A 141 8.05 7.82 -9.63
N ARG A 142 7.29 8.68 -8.95
CA ARG A 142 7.68 9.28 -7.68
C ARG A 142 6.56 9.21 -6.64
N VAL A 143 6.95 8.87 -5.42
CA VAL A 143 6.16 9.06 -4.21
C VAL A 143 6.94 9.99 -3.29
N VAL A 144 6.30 11.04 -2.79
CA VAL A 144 6.86 11.93 -1.78
C VAL A 144 6.05 11.78 -0.50
N LEU A 145 6.73 11.54 0.61
CA LEU A 145 6.12 11.29 1.91
C LEU A 145 6.71 12.21 2.97
N PRO A 146 5.90 12.80 3.87
CA PRO A 146 6.47 13.51 5.01
C PRO A 146 7.19 12.52 5.95
N VAL A 147 8.23 12.96 6.68
CA VAL A 147 8.93 12.11 7.67
C VAL A 147 8.01 11.60 8.79
N SER A 148 6.88 12.27 9.01
CA SER A 148 5.83 11.84 9.92
C SER A 148 4.93 10.72 9.36
N ALA A 149 5.00 10.39 8.07
CA ALA A 149 4.16 9.37 7.42
C ALA A 149 4.20 8.04 8.18
N SER A 150 3.03 7.45 8.41
CA SER A 150 2.91 6.13 9.02
C SER A 150 3.25 5.02 8.01
N LEU A 151 3.35 3.77 8.48
CA LEU A 151 3.56 2.64 7.58
C LEU A 151 2.34 2.43 6.67
N GLU A 152 1.15 2.73 7.17
CA GLU A 152 -0.12 2.60 6.45
C GLU A 152 -0.24 3.67 5.35
N LEU A 153 0.19 4.91 5.61
CA LEU A 153 0.29 5.92 4.54
C LEU A 153 1.34 5.52 3.49
N PHE A 154 2.49 4.99 3.90
CA PHE A 154 3.48 4.44 2.96
C PHE A 154 2.86 3.31 2.11
N ALA A 155 2.10 2.41 2.72
CA ALA A 155 1.43 1.32 2.03
C ALA A 155 0.37 1.82 1.04
N HIS A 156 -0.40 2.84 1.40
CA HIS A 156 -1.38 3.49 0.51
C HIS A 156 -0.70 4.04 -0.75
N GLU A 157 0.42 4.76 -0.61
CA GLU A 157 1.14 5.30 -1.77
C GLU A 157 1.78 4.20 -2.63
N VAL A 158 2.34 3.14 -2.01
CA VAL A 158 2.84 1.98 -2.73
C VAL A 158 1.71 1.25 -3.48
N ALA A 159 0.51 1.20 -2.92
CA ALA A 159 -0.64 0.55 -3.54
C ALA A 159 -1.05 1.23 -4.85
N HIS A 160 -0.89 2.56 -4.97
CA HIS A 160 -1.09 3.25 -6.24
C HIS A 160 -0.15 2.77 -7.34
N TRP A 161 1.12 2.54 -7.01
CA TRP A 161 2.10 1.95 -7.93
C TRP A 161 1.85 0.49 -8.29
N LEU A 162 1.10 -0.22 -7.46
CA LEU A 162 0.63 -1.59 -7.69
C LEU A 162 -0.72 -1.62 -8.46
N GLY A 163 -1.28 -0.46 -8.82
CA GLY A 163 -2.47 -0.35 -9.67
C GLY A 163 -3.78 -0.14 -8.92
N PHE A 164 -3.74 0.29 -7.66
CA PHE A 164 -4.95 0.69 -6.94
C PHE A 164 -5.25 2.19 -7.09
N ALA A 165 -6.52 2.53 -7.20
CA ALA A 165 -7.03 3.89 -7.25
C ALA A 165 -7.65 4.29 -5.91
N ASP A 166 -7.73 5.60 -5.66
CA ASP A 166 -8.43 6.14 -4.49
C ASP A 166 -9.92 5.84 -4.53
N GLU A 167 -10.48 5.47 -3.37
CA GLU A 167 -11.92 5.21 -3.19
C GLU A 167 -12.68 6.38 -2.56
N TYR A 168 -11.94 7.39 -2.06
CA TYR A 168 -12.50 8.64 -1.54
C TYR A 168 -12.79 9.64 -2.68
N ALA A 169 -13.51 10.72 -2.37
CA ALA A 169 -13.83 11.76 -3.34
C ALA A 169 -12.57 12.48 -3.85
N MET A 170 -12.24 12.25 -5.12
CA MET A 170 -11.15 12.94 -5.79
C MET A 170 -11.52 14.41 -6.03
N PRO A 171 -10.53 15.34 -6.03
CA PRO A 171 -10.74 16.69 -6.52
C PRO A 171 -11.23 16.67 -7.98
N LEU A 172 -12.08 17.64 -8.35
CA LEU A 172 -12.76 17.68 -9.66
C LEU A 172 -11.84 17.43 -10.85
N GLU A 173 -10.72 18.16 -10.93
CA GLU A 173 -9.76 18.04 -12.04
C GLU A 173 -9.20 16.61 -12.21
N LEU A 174 -8.84 15.97 -11.08
CA LEU A 174 -8.36 14.59 -11.09
C LEU A 174 -9.49 13.60 -11.41
N ALA A 175 -10.67 13.82 -10.83
CA ALA A 175 -11.85 13.00 -11.06
C ALA A 175 -12.27 13.04 -12.54
N GLU A 176 -12.26 14.20 -13.19
CA GLU A 176 -12.57 14.32 -14.61
C GLU A 176 -11.61 13.52 -15.48
N SER A 177 -10.31 13.57 -15.21
CA SER A 177 -9.32 12.77 -15.93
C SER A 177 -9.52 11.27 -15.72
N PHE A 178 -9.66 10.84 -14.45
CA PHE A 178 -9.86 9.45 -14.07
C PHE A 178 -11.15 8.86 -14.64
N CYS A 179 -12.29 9.51 -14.37
CA CYS A 179 -13.60 8.95 -14.65
C CYS A 179 -13.96 8.97 -16.13
N SER A 180 -13.30 9.81 -16.94
CA SER A 180 -13.42 9.80 -18.40
C SER A 180 -12.45 8.85 -19.12
N GLY A 181 -11.67 8.06 -18.37
CA GLY A 181 -10.72 7.10 -18.93
C GLY A 181 -9.46 7.74 -19.54
N ARG A 182 -9.16 9.00 -19.21
CA ARG A 182 -7.96 9.72 -19.67
C ARG A 182 -6.77 9.57 -18.72
N TYR A 183 -6.90 8.74 -17.70
CA TYR A 183 -5.90 8.56 -16.65
C TYR A 183 -4.98 7.38 -16.94
N ASP A 184 -3.67 7.66 -16.97
CA ASP A 184 -2.61 6.73 -17.36
C ASP A 184 -2.16 5.83 -16.20
N HIS A 185 -3.12 5.20 -15.52
CA HIS A 185 -2.87 4.22 -14.47
C HIS A 185 -3.90 3.10 -14.49
N ALA A 186 -3.43 1.88 -14.24
CA ALA A 186 -4.31 0.76 -13.96
C ALA A 186 -5.16 1.04 -12.70
N SER A 187 -6.41 0.62 -12.74
CA SER A 187 -7.33 0.69 -11.60
C SER A 187 -7.91 -0.69 -11.34
N LEU A 188 -7.30 -1.42 -10.41
CA LEU A 188 -7.70 -2.76 -10.02
C LEU A 188 -8.94 -2.74 -9.11
N ASN A 189 -9.04 -1.79 -8.19
CA ASN A 189 -10.12 -1.72 -7.19
C ASN A 189 -11.27 -0.76 -7.56
N VAL A 190 -11.15 0.07 -8.60
CA VAL A 190 -12.21 0.99 -9.01
C VAL A 190 -12.59 0.78 -10.48
N VAL A 191 -13.88 0.59 -10.73
CA VAL A 191 -14.47 0.51 -12.08
C VAL A 191 -15.47 1.64 -12.25
N VAL A 192 -15.42 2.31 -13.39
CA VAL A 192 -16.29 3.45 -13.71
C VAL A 192 -17.38 3.05 -14.72
N THR A 193 -18.58 3.58 -14.56
CA THR A 193 -19.69 3.49 -15.54
C THR A 193 -20.33 4.85 -15.77
N GLU A 194 -20.83 5.09 -16.98
CA GLU A 194 -21.59 6.32 -17.31
C GLU A 194 -23.03 6.27 -16.81
N LYS A 195 -23.56 5.06 -16.62
CA LYS A 195 -24.92 4.80 -16.13
C LYS A 195 -24.93 3.77 -15.02
N ASN A 196 -25.96 3.84 -14.17
CA ASN A 196 -26.20 2.91 -13.08
C ASN A 196 -27.42 2.00 -13.32
N ILE A 197 -28.04 2.06 -14.51
CA ILE A 197 -29.09 1.15 -14.96
C ILE A 197 -28.63 0.51 -16.27
N MET A 198 -28.68 -0.82 -16.34
CA MET A 198 -28.18 -1.61 -17.46
C MET A 198 -29.19 -2.70 -17.85
N ASN A 199 -29.23 -3.05 -19.13
CA ASN A 199 -29.88 -4.29 -19.53
C ASN A 199 -28.99 -5.51 -19.18
N GLU A 200 -29.52 -6.73 -19.36
CA GLU A 200 -28.79 -7.96 -19.01
C GLU A 200 -27.45 -8.10 -19.76
N SER A 201 -27.42 -7.81 -21.06
CA SER A 201 -26.21 -7.92 -21.88
C SER A 201 -25.12 -6.96 -21.41
N GLU A 202 -25.49 -5.71 -21.11
CA GLU A 202 -24.59 -4.68 -20.58
C GLU A 202 -24.02 -5.06 -19.21
N LEU A 203 -24.85 -5.63 -18.33
CA LEU A 203 -24.41 -6.08 -17.02
C LEU A 203 -23.46 -7.29 -17.10
N ILE A 204 -23.71 -8.23 -18.00
CA ILE A 204 -22.79 -9.35 -18.27
C ILE A 204 -21.46 -8.83 -18.82
N ALA A 205 -21.48 -7.85 -19.71
CA ALA A 205 -20.28 -7.21 -20.22
C ALA A 205 -19.50 -6.49 -19.11
N LEU A 206 -20.20 -5.78 -18.22
CA LEU A 206 -19.61 -5.17 -17.02
C LEU A 206 -18.93 -6.22 -16.12
N TRP A 207 -19.62 -7.32 -15.79
CA TRP A 207 -19.07 -8.38 -14.95
C TRP A 207 -17.79 -8.98 -15.55
N ARG A 208 -17.76 -9.21 -16.87
CA ARG A 208 -16.59 -9.80 -17.56
C ARG A 208 -15.35 -8.92 -17.51
N ARG A 209 -15.51 -7.59 -17.42
CA ARG A 209 -14.39 -6.62 -17.37
C ARG A 209 -13.95 -6.27 -15.94
N LEU A 210 -14.63 -6.76 -14.89
CA LEU A 210 -14.22 -6.46 -13.52
C LEU A 210 -12.86 -7.10 -13.21
N PRO A 211 -11.88 -6.35 -12.66
CA PRO A 211 -10.62 -6.93 -12.20
C PRO A 211 -10.80 -8.01 -11.14
N TRP A 212 -11.84 -7.87 -10.30
CA TRP A 212 -12.21 -8.84 -9.26
C TRP A 212 -13.29 -9.83 -9.69
N ARG A 213 -13.55 -10.03 -11.00
CA ARG A 213 -14.65 -10.92 -11.43
C ARG A 213 -14.54 -12.33 -10.85
N HIS A 214 -13.32 -12.81 -10.60
CA HIS A 214 -13.07 -14.15 -10.06
C HIS A 214 -13.68 -14.34 -8.67
N ALA A 215 -13.90 -13.26 -7.92
CA ALA A 215 -14.53 -13.26 -6.60
C ALA A 215 -16.06 -12.99 -6.68
N VAL A 216 -16.62 -12.89 -7.89
CA VAL A 216 -18.06 -12.71 -8.13
C VAL A 216 -18.57 -13.85 -9.00
N GLU A 217 -19.14 -14.88 -8.37
CA GLU A 217 -19.61 -16.09 -9.04
C GLU A 217 -20.72 -15.84 -10.08
N ASN A 218 -21.60 -14.87 -9.81
CA ASN A 218 -22.76 -14.59 -10.64
C ASN A 218 -22.91 -13.09 -10.86
N TRP A 219 -22.98 -12.65 -12.12
CA TRP A 219 -23.16 -11.25 -12.49
C TRP A 219 -24.42 -10.63 -11.87
N ARG A 220 -25.45 -11.44 -11.56
CA ARG A 220 -26.68 -11.00 -10.91
C ARG A 220 -26.46 -10.45 -9.50
N TYR A 221 -25.31 -10.72 -8.88
CA TYR A 221 -24.97 -10.17 -7.56
C TYR A 221 -24.53 -8.71 -7.62
N LEU A 222 -24.20 -8.18 -8.80
CA LEU A 222 -23.70 -6.81 -8.99
C LEU A 222 -24.82 -5.76 -9.08
N ALA A 223 -26.08 -6.19 -9.17
CA ALA A 223 -27.21 -5.30 -9.44
C ALA A 223 -28.53 -5.90 -8.96
N SER A 224 -29.56 -5.06 -8.84
CA SER A 224 -30.92 -5.48 -8.49
C SER A 224 -31.85 -5.35 -9.71
N LYS A 225 -32.57 -6.42 -10.04
CA LYS A 225 -33.55 -6.41 -11.14
C LYS A 225 -34.70 -5.45 -10.84
N GLN A 226 -35.04 -4.61 -11.79
CA GLN A 226 -36.12 -3.61 -11.73
C GLN A 226 -37.39 -4.15 -12.41
N ALA A 227 -38.53 -3.48 -12.18
CA ALA A 227 -39.83 -3.89 -12.71
C ALA A 227 -39.91 -3.85 -14.25
N ASP A 228 -39.13 -2.97 -14.88
CA ASP A 228 -39.02 -2.81 -16.35
C ASP A 228 -38.10 -3.87 -16.99
N GLY A 229 -37.54 -4.79 -16.21
CA GLY A 229 -36.61 -5.82 -16.67
C GLY A 229 -35.14 -5.38 -16.72
N ASN A 230 -34.84 -4.09 -16.53
CA ASN A 230 -33.46 -3.60 -16.41
C ASN A 230 -32.87 -3.91 -15.02
N TRP A 231 -31.58 -3.66 -14.87
CA TRP A 231 -30.82 -3.93 -13.67
C TRP A 231 -30.20 -2.63 -13.14
N LYS A 232 -30.52 -2.28 -11.90
CA LYS A 232 -29.89 -1.15 -11.20
C LYS A 232 -28.60 -1.63 -10.53
N LEU A 233 -27.47 -1.07 -10.94
CA LEU A 233 -26.15 -1.37 -10.39
C LEU A 233 -26.08 -1.09 -8.89
N GLY A 234 -25.31 -1.92 -8.20
CA GLY A 234 -25.18 -1.92 -6.76
C GLY A 234 -25.54 -3.29 -6.20
N SER A 235 -24.54 -3.96 -5.63
CA SER A 235 -24.75 -5.20 -4.89
C SER A 235 -25.62 -4.92 -3.67
N ALA A 236 -26.80 -5.53 -3.64
CA ALA A 236 -27.69 -5.53 -2.49
C ALA A 236 -27.42 -6.74 -1.60
N ASN A 237 -27.79 -6.66 -0.33
CA ASN A 237 -27.92 -7.85 0.50
C ASN A 237 -29.14 -8.64 -0.02
N VAL A 238 -28.91 -9.67 -0.81
CA VAL A 238 -30.00 -10.52 -1.32
C VAL A 238 -30.32 -11.56 -0.26
N ASN A 239 -31.58 -11.64 0.18
CA ASN A 239 -32.08 -12.60 1.17
C ASN A 239 -31.33 -12.58 2.52
N GLY A 240 -30.88 -11.40 2.97
CA GLY A 240 -30.12 -11.27 4.23
C GLY A 240 -28.67 -11.77 4.16
N ALA A 241 -28.23 -12.34 3.04
CA ALA A 241 -26.82 -12.63 2.79
C ALA A 241 -26.13 -11.35 2.32
N SER A 242 -25.17 -10.87 3.11
CA SER A 242 -24.28 -9.80 2.67
C SER A 242 -23.18 -10.40 1.80
N TYR A 243 -23.09 -9.96 0.55
CA TYR A 243 -21.98 -10.34 -0.31
C TYR A 243 -20.71 -9.64 0.19
N GLN A 244 -19.68 -10.43 0.50
CA GLN A 244 -18.39 -9.89 0.93
C GLN A 244 -17.67 -9.17 -0.23
N VAL A 245 -17.89 -9.63 -1.47
CA VAL A 245 -17.36 -9.02 -2.70
C VAL A 245 -18.48 -8.83 -3.72
N GLY A 246 -18.53 -7.65 -4.36
CA GLY A 246 -19.59 -7.27 -5.29
C GLY A 246 -19.28 -5.97 -6.03
N LEU A 247 -20.31 -5.16 -6.23
CA LEU A 247 -20.25 -3.84 -6.85
C LEU A 247 -20.83 -2.81 -5.88
N PHE A 248 -19.96 -2.11 -5.14
CA PHE A 248 -20.38 -1.12 -4.15
C PHE A 248 -19.98 0.27 -4.61
N ALA A 249 -20.78 1.28 -4.30
CA ALA A 249 -20.47 2.65 -4.69
C ALA A 249 -19.15 3.12 -4.03
N ALA A 250 -18.28 3.74 -4.84
CA ALA A 250 -17.09 4.47 -4.39
C ALA A 250 -17.30 5.97 -4.63
N LYS A 251 -16.60 6.81 -3.86
CA LYS A 251 -16.72 8.27 -4.00
C LYS A 251 -15.78 8.86 -5.03
N THR A 252 -14.90 8.06 -5.63
CA THR A 252 -13.88 8.46 -6.60
C THR A 252 -14.39 9.48 -7.64
N CYS A 253 -15.57 9.22 -8.22
CA CYS A 253 -16.17 10.04 -9.28
C CYS A 253 -17.29 10.99 -8.79
N GLU A 254 -17.44 11.22 -7.48
CA GLU A 254 -18.56 11.99 -6.86
C GLU A 254 -18.66 13.43 -7.39
N ALA A 255 -17.54 14.03 -7.82
CA ALA A 255 -17.51 15.36 -8.41
C ALA A 255 -17.87 15.40 -9.92
N THR A 256 -18.21 14.26 -10.53
CA THR A 256 -18.45 14.12 -11.99
C THR A 256 -19.83 13.53 -12.27
N SER A 257 -20.20 13.39 -13.55
CA SER A 257 -21.41 12.67 -13.98
C SER A 257 -21.28 11.14 -14.00
N HIS A 258 -20.13 10.58 -13.64
CA HIS A 258 -19.86 9.14 -13.71
C HIS A 258 -20.11 8.45 -12.36
N TYR A 259 -20.35 7.14 -12.41
CA TYR A 259 -20.47 6.28 -11.24
C TYR A 259 -19.19 5.48 -11.05
N ALA A 260 -18.64 5.49 -9.82
CA ALA A 260 -17.49 4.68 -9.45
C ALA A 260 -17.92 3.50 -8.57
N TRP A 261 -17.31 2.35 -8.80
CA TRP A 261 -17.62 1.10 -8.13
C TRP A 261 -16.37 0.43 -7.59
N ARG A 262 -16.48 -0.17 -6.41
CA ARG A 262 -15.43 -0.91 -5.70
C ARG A 262 -15.89 -2.30 -5.26
N PRO A 263 -14.97 -3.23 -5.00
CA PRO A 263 -15.30 -4.63 -4.72
C PRO A 263 -15.93 -4.89 -3.36
N VAL A 264 -15.69 -4.07 -2.33
CA VAL A 264 -16.13 -4.35 -0.95
C VAL A 264 -16.93 -3.22 -0.33
N ASN A 265 -17.86 -3.56 0.57
CA ASN A 265 -18.70 -2.59 1.30
C ASN A 265 -18.19 -2.32 2.72
N ARG A 266 -16.91 -2.00 2.85
CA ARG A 266 -16.27 -1.64 4.11
C ARG A 266 -15.19 -0.60 3.86
N PHE A 267 -14.69 0.01 4.93
CA PHE A 267 -13.51 0.88 4.82
C PHE A 267 -12.30 0.07 4.35
N THR A 268 -11.51 0.69 3.47
CA THR A 268 -10.32 0.10 2.88
C THR A 268 -9.15 1.07 3.03
N PRO A 269 -7.90 0.58 2.95
CA PRO A 269 -6.71 1.44 2.91
C PRO A 269 -6.72 2.45 1.76
N MET A 270 -7.46 2.17 0.67
CA MET A 270 -7.61 3.08 -0.47
C MET A 270 -8.72 4.12 -0.29
N GLN A 271 -9.56 3.97 0.73
CA GLN A 271 -10.53 4.99 1.14
C GLN A 271 -9.97 5.87 2.27
N TYR A 272 -9.32 5.24 3.25
CA TYR A 272 -8.69 5.89 4.39
C TYR A 272 -7.37 5.18 4.66
N PHE A 273 -6.25 5.91 4.55
CA PHE A 273 -4.92 5.30 4.61
C PHE A 273 -4.60 4.68 5.98
N ASP A 274 -5.30 5.04 7.05
CA ASP A 274 -5.10 4.54 8.42
C ASP A 274 -5.86 3.23 8.71
N VAL A 275 -6.65 2.74 7.75
CA VAL A 275 -7.21 1.39 7.79
C VAL A 275 -6.08 0.39 7.57
N THR A 276 -5.88 -0.50 8.54
CA THR A 276 -4.77 -1.48 8.54
C THR A 276 -5.12 -2.79 7.83
N GLU A 277 -6.40 -3.13 7.74
CA GLU A 277 -6.85 -4.38 7.11
C GLU A 277 -6.99 -4.23 5.60
N TRP A 278 -6.15 -4.94 4.85
CA TRP A 278 -6.27 -5.08 3.40
C TRP A 278 -7.29 -6.18 3.06
N PRO A 279 -8.34 -5.90 2.27
CA PRO A 279 -9.28 -6.95 1.87
C PRO A 279 -8.58 -8.03 1.04
N ALA A 280 -8.90 -9.30 1.30
CA ALA A 280 -8.27 -10.45 0.62
C ALA A 280 -8.37 -10.33 -0.91
N VAL A 281 -9.51 -9.90 -1.43
CA VAL A 281 -9.73 -9.68 -2.87
C VAL A 281 -8.75 -8.67 -3.49
N TYR A 282 -8.18 -7.74 -2.72
CA TYR A 282 -7.17 -6.79 -3.22
C TYR A 282 -5.86 -7.52 -3.46
N LEU A 283 -5.44 -8.34 -2.50
CA LEU A 283 -4.23 -9.14 -2.63
C LEU A 283 -4.35 -10.16 -3.77
N GLU A 284 -5.53 -10.77 -3.95
CA GLU A 284 -5.80 -11.66 -5.09
C GLU A 284 -5.76 -10.94 -6.43
N MET A 285 -6.21 -9.67 -6.51
CA MET A 285 -6.11 -8.88 -7.73
C MET A 285 -4.65 -8.59 -8.09
N LEU A 286 -3.79 -8.35 -7.12
CA LEU A 286 -2.34 -8.19 -7.35
C LEU A 286 -1.71 -9.49 -7.85
N GLU A 287 -2.02 -10.61 -7.20
CA GLU A 287 -1.51 -11.94 -7.61
C GLU A 287 -1.89 -12.30 -9.06
N ARG A 288 -3.03 -11.82 -9.54
CA ARG A 288 -3.51 -12.09 -10.90
C ARG A 288 -3.05 -11.06 -11.94
N ALA A 289 -2.63 -9.88 -11.50
CA ALA A 289 -2.13 -8.83 -12.38
C ALA A 289 -0.63 -8.99 -12.70
N HIS A 290 0.09 -9.79 -11.90
CA HIS A 290 1.51 -10.09 -12.02
C HIS A 290 1.74 -11.57 -12.40
#